data_AF-K0SBF1-F1
#
_entry.id   AF-K0SBF1-F1
#
_cell.length_a   1.000
_cell.length_b   1.000
_cell.length_c   1.000
_cell.angle_alpha   90.00
_cell.angle_beta   90.00
_cell.angle_gamma   90.00
#
_symmetry.space_group_name_H-M   'P 1'
#
loop_
_entity.id
_entity.type
_entity.pdbx_description
1 polymer ?
#
loop_
_entity_poly.entity_id
_entity_poly.type
_entity_poly.pdbx_seq_one_letter_code
_entity_poly.pdbx_strand_id
1 'polypeptide(L)'
;LSFDNNGFVNLHSAISELGTALKSPKLKCLEWSRNAIVSVEDMALFTQVLSQSDAVDELKFTMSGDDMSGDKIAQALLSGVDFSTYKVLDFSGNCVAVHKPSDLSLRRLRSDSP
;
A
#
# COMPACT_ATOMS: atom_id res chain seq x y z
N LEU A 1 -12.01 3.18 -1.24
CA LEU A 1 -12.18 1.91 -0.48
C LEU A 1 -11.23 1.98 0.68
N SER A 2 -11.70 1.74 1.91
CA SER A 2 -10.88 1.87 3.12
C SER A 2 -11.04 0.62 3.97
N PHE A 3 -9.90 0.09 4.42
CA PHE A 3 -9.78 -1.02 5.33
C PHE A 3 -8.97 -0.57 6.53
N ASP A 4 -9.60 -0.49 7.71
CA ASP A 4 -8.96 0.03 8.91
C ASP A 4 -9.21 -0.89 10.10
N ASN A 5 -8.14 -1.48 10.65
CA ASN A 5 -8.17 -2.31 11.86
C ASN A 5 -9.33 -3.33 11.87
N ASN A 6 -9.51 -4.02 10.74
CA ASN A 6 -10.68 -4.87 10.53
C ASN A 6 -10.56 -6.23 11.23
N GLY A 7 -9.38 -6.54 11.81
CA GLY A 7 -9.14 -7.81 12.48
C GLY A 7 -9.36 -9.01 11.56
N PHE A 8 -8.97 -8.89 10.28
CA PHE A 8 -9.21 -9.93 9.29
C PHE A 8 -8.69 -11.29 9.78
N VAL A 9 -9.61 -12.24 9.97
CA VAL A 9 -9.27 -13.63 10.29
C VAL A 9 -8.63 -14.32 9.09
N ASN A 10 -8.97 -13.87 7.88
CA ASN A 10 -8.44 -14.39 6.62
C ASN A 10 -8.02 -13.23 5.70
N LEU A 11 -6.76 -12.81 5.81
CA LEU A 11 -6.16 -11.75 4.99
C LEU A 11 -6.20 -12.08 3.51
N HIS A 12 -5.95 -13.34 3.14
CA HIS A 12 -5.97 -13.80 1.76
C HIS A 12 -7.32 -13.52 1.08
N SER A 13 -8.43 -13.79 1.77
CA SER A 13 -9.78 -13.47 1.28
C SER A 13 -10.01 -11.96 1.15
N ALA A 14 -9.57 -11.17 2.12
CA ALA A 14 -9.70 -9.71 2.06
C ALA A 14 -8.91 -9.10 0.87
N ILE A 15 -7.72 -9.61 0.60
CA ILE A 15 -6.89 -9.19 -0.54
C ILE A 15 -7.55 -9.61 -1.86
N SER A 16 -8.19 -10.78 -1.90
CA SER A 16 -8.95 -11.23 -3.08
C SER A 16 -10.17 -10.35 -3.37
N GLU A 17 -10.89 -9.91 -2.34
CA GLU A 17 -11.98 -8.95 -2.46
C GLU A 17 -11.49 -7.58 -2.95
N LEU A 18 -10.36 -7.10 -2.41
CA LEU A 18 -9.68 -5.91 -2.92
C LEU A 18 -9.36 -6.03 -4.41
N GLY A 19 -8.82 -7.17 -4.86
CA GLY A 19 -8.56 -7.41 -6.28
C GLY A 19 -9.80 -7.37 -7.16
N THR A 20 -10.96 -7.77 -6.64
CA THR A 20 -12.23 -7.63 -7.35
C THR A 20 -12.67 -6.17 -7.42
N ALA A 21 -12.52 -5.40 -6.33
CA ALA A 21 -12.86 -3.99 -6.28
C ALA A 21 -11.99 -3.14 -7.21
N LEU A 22 -10.70 -3.47 -7.33
CA LEU A 22 -9.72 -2.78 -8.17
C LEU A 22 -9.93 -2.95 -9.69
N LYS A 23 -10.75 -3.92 -10.10
CA LYS A 23 -11.22 -4.01 -11.50
C LYS A 23 -12.17 -2.87 -11.88
N SER A 24 -12.74 -2.18 -10.88
CA SER A 24 -13.61 -1.03 -11.12
C SER A 24 -12.76 0.22 -11.37
N PRO A 25 -12.88 0.88 -12.55
CA PRO A 25 -12.13 2.09 -12.86
C PRO A 25 -12.54 3.31 -12.01
N LYS A 26 -13.59 3.18 -11.19
CA LYS A 26 -14.10 4.24 -10.31
C LYS A 26 -13.33 4.34 -8.99
N LEU A 27 -12.53 3.33 -8.64
CA LEU A 27 -11.84 3.30 -7.35
C LEU A 27 -10.57 4.15 -7.39
N LYS A 28 -10.67 5.42 -6.99
CA LYS A 28 -9.54 6.36 -7.01
C LYS A 28 -8.66 6.35 -5.76
N CYS A 29 -9.24 6.02 -4.61
CA CYS A 29 -8.51 6.04 -3.34
C CYS A 29 -8.62 4.67 -2.67
N LEU A 30 -7.47 4.12 -2.28
CA LEU A 30 -7.36 2.91 -1.48
C LEU A 30 -6.64 3.23 -0.16
N GLU A 31 -7.25 2.81 0.94
CA GLU A 31 -6.66 2.86 2.26
C GLU A 31 -6.62 1.46 2.87
N TRP A 32 -5.45 1.08 3.35
CA TRP A 32 -5.16 -0.15 4.06
C TRP A 32 -4.37 0.23 5.30
N SER A 33 -5.06 0.42 6.42
CA SER A 33 -4.49 0.91 7.68
C SER A 33 -4.65 -0.13 8.78
N ARG A 34 -3.63 -0.27 9.63
CA ARG A 34 -3.68 -1.12 10.84
C ARG A 34 -4.12 -2.57 10.57
N ASN A 35 -3.85 -3.06 9.37
CA ASN A 35 -4.15 -4.42 8.95
C ASN A 35 -2.82 -5.07 8.56
N ALA A 36 -2.15 -5.68 9.55
CA ALA A 36 -0.81 -6.21 9.36
C ALA A 36 -0.80 -7.33 8.31
N ILE A 37 -0.02 -7.15 7.25
CA ILE A 37 0.25 -8.21 6.28
C ILE A 37 1.60 -8.80 6.65
N VAL A 38 1.59 -9.89 7.41
CA VAL A 38 2.81 -10.50 7.99
C VAL A 38 3.38 -11.63 7.14
N SER A 39 2.55 -12.24 6.29
CA SER A 39 2.96 -13.30 5.39
C SER A 39 3.55 -12.73 4.10
N VAL A 40 4.68 -13.28 3.66
CA VAL A 40 5.27 -12.97 2.34
C VAL A 40 4.30 -13.36 1.21
N GLU A 41 3.51 -14.43 1.38
CA GLU A 41 2.54 -14.89 0.38
C GLU A 41 1.38 -13.90 0.23
N ASP A 42 0.81 -13.45 1.36
CA ASP A 42 -0.24 -12.44 1.34
C ASP A 42 0.29 -11.11 0.82
N MET A 43 1.54 -10.76 1.15
CA MET A 43 2.16 -9.56 0.62
C MET A 43 2.38 -9.64 -0.89
N ALA A 44 2.85 -10.78 -1.40
CA ALA A 44 2.99 -11.01 -2.84
C ALA A 44 1.64 -10.95 -3.57
N LEU A 45 0.58 -11.47 -2.96
CA LEU A 45 -0.77 -11.34 -3.50
C LEU A 45 -1.24 -9.88 -3.50
N PHE A 46 -0.99 -9.15 -2.41
CA PHE A 46 -1.35 -7.73 -2.29
C PHE A 46 -0.65 -6.88 -3.36
N THR A 47 0.65 -7.07 -3.56
CA THR A 47 1.41 -6.36 -4.60
C THR A 47 0.99 -6.75 -6.01
N GLN A 48 0.70 -8.03 -6.24
CA GLN A 48 0.14 -8.49 -7.51
C GLN A 48 -1.21 -7.84 -7.81
N VAL A 49 -2.07 -7.73 -6.80
CA VAL A 49 -3.39 -7.09 -6.94
C VAL A 49 -3.26 -5.60 -7.24
N LEU A 50 -2.34 -4.90 -6.58
CA LEU A 50 -2.08 -3.48 -6.84
C LEU A 50 -1.47 -3.23 -8.23
N SER A 51 -0.51 -4.05 -8.65
CA SER A 51 0.17 -3.88 -9.95
C SER A 51 -0.72 -4.15 -11.16
N GLN A 52 -1.87 -4.81 -10.97
CA GLN A 52 -2.86 -5.06 -12.02
C GLN A 52 -3.89 -3.92 -12.17
N SER A 53 -3.82 -2.88 -11.33
CA SER A 53 -4.79 -1.79 -11.33
C SER A 53 -4.15 -0.44 -11.61
N ASP A 54 -4.55 0.19 -12.71
CA ASP A 54 -4.21 1.58 -13.03
C ASP A 54 -5.30 2.56 -12.55
N ALA A 55 -6.28 2.08 -11.79
CA ALA A 55 -7.44 2.87 -11.40
C ALA A 55 -7.17 3.77 -10.19
N VAL A 56 -6.23 3.37 -9.33
CA VAL A 56 -5.96 4.02 -8.05
C VAL A 56 -5.01 5.20 -8.23
N ASP A 57 -5.50 6.38 -7.86
CA ASP A 57 -4.70 7.61 -7.85
C ASP A 57 -4.03 7.80 -6.47
N GLU A 58 -4.64 7.30 -5.39
CA GLU A 58 -4.17 7.51 -4.02
C GLU A 58 -4.09 6.18 -3.25
N LEU A 59 -2.89 5.87 -2.73
CA LEU A 59 -2.65 4.72 -1.86
C LEU A 59 -2.21 5.18 -0.48
N LYS A 60 -2.98 4.80 0.54
CA LYS A 60 -2.59 4.89 1.95
C LYS A 60 -2.40 3.49 2.49
N PHE A 61 -1.16 3.10 2.72
CA PHE A 61 -0.82 1.82 3.30
C PHE A 61 -0.10 2.11 4.61
N THR A 62 -0.77 2.09 5.76
CA THR A 62 -0.23 2.61 7.03
C THR A 62 -0.32 1.61 8.17
N MET A 63 0.63 1.64 9.11
CA MET A 63 0.63 0.79 10.32
C MET A 63 0.35 -0.71 10.05
N SER A 64 0.87 -1.25 8.95
CA SER A 64 0.54 -2.58 8.42
C SER A 64 1.72 -3.57 8.51
N GLY A 65 2.73 -3.29 9.33
CA GLY A 65 3.86 -4.19 9.62
C GLY A 65 3.87 -4.67 11.09
N ASP A 66 4.42 -5.85 11.34
CA ASP A 66 4.82 -6.29 12.68
C ASP A 66 6.31 -6.00 12.93
N ASP A 67 6.71 -5.99 14.22
CA ASP A 67 8.02 -5.51 14.70
C ASP A 67 9.26 -6.28 14.20
N MET A 68 9.11 -7.40 13.47
CA MET A 68 10.25 -8.24 13.05
C MET A 68 10.30 -8.62 11.55
N SER A 69 9.24 -8.37 10.78
CA SER A 69 9.19 -8.74 9.34
C SER A 69 9.07 -7.54 8.37
N GLY A 70 8.98 -6.33 8.91
CA GLY A 70 8.70 -5.10 8.16
C GLY A 70 9.60 -4.85 6.94
N ASP A 71 10.89 -5.19 7.01
CA ASP A 71 11.85 -4.88 5.94
C ASP A 71 11.62 -5.68 4.67
N LYS A 72 11.38 -6.99 4.80
CA LYS A 72 11.14 -7.87 3.63
C LYS A 72 9.81 -7.55 2.98
N ILE A 73 8.82 -7.22 3.80
CA ILE A 73 7.44 -6.93 3.38
C ILE A 73 7.40 -5.58 2.69
N ALA A 74 8.06 -4.57 3.25
CA ALA A 74 8.22 -3.27 2.60
C ALA A 74 9.01 -3.38 1.29
N GLN A 75 10.09 -4.17 1.24
CA GLN A 75 10.83 -4.40 0.00
C GLN A 75 9.98 -5.11 -1.06
N ALA A 76 9.16 -6.10 -0.68
CA ALA A 76 8.22 -6.73 -1.60
C ALA A 76 7.24 -5.71 -2.20
N LEU A 77 6.72 -4.77 -1.39
CA LEU A 77 5.87 -3.68 -1.86
C LEU A 77 6.60 -2.79 -2.88
N LEU A 78 7.78 -2.31 -2.49
CA LEU A 78 8.56 -1.33 -3.24
C LEU A 78 9.12 -1.90 -4.55
N SER A 79 9.30 -3.21 -4.64
CA SER A 79 9.78 -3.88 -5.86
C SER A 79 8.65 -4.41 -6.75
N GLY A 80 7.46 -4.66 -6.19
CA GLY A 80 6.36 -5.34 -6.88
C GLY A 80 5.31 -4.41 -7.48
N VAL A 81 5.33 -3.11 -7.16
CA VAL A 81 4.33 -2.14 -7.62
C VAL A 81 5.01 -0.95 -8.28
N ASP A 82 4.56 -0.59 -9.47
CA ASP A 82 4.94 0.67 -10.10
C ASP A 82 4.13 1.81 -9.48
N PHE A 83 4.80 2.62 -8.66
CA PHE A 83 4.17 3.76 -7.99
C PHE A 83 4.15 5.04 -8.83
N SER A 84 4.72 5.04 -10.04
CA SER A 84 4.80 6.24 -10.89
C SER A 84 3.44 6.78 -11.33
N THR A 85 2.42 5.92 -11.33
CA THR A 85 1.04 6.26 -11.70
C THR A 85 0.23 6.86 -10.55
N TYR A 86 0.72 6.75 -9.30
CA TYR A 86 0.04 7.23 -8.11
C TYR A 86 0.33 8.71 -7.88
N LYS A 87 -0.73 9.47 -7.60
CA LYS A 87 -0.65 10.90 -7.26
C LYS A 87 -0.34 11.11 -5.78
N VAL A 88 -0.80 10.20 -4.93
CA VAL A 88 -0.61 10.29 -3.47
C VAL A 88 -0.20 8.92 -2.93
N LEU A 89 0.88 8.91 -2.15
CA LEU A 89 1.39 7.75 -1.43
C LEU A 89 1.56 8.12 0.04
N ASP A 90 0.98 7.32 0.93
CA ASP A 90 1.17 7.43 2.37
C ASP A 90 1.55 6.06 2.94
N PHE A 91 2.82 5.92 3.32
CA PHE A 91 3.36 4.72 3.96
C PHE A 91 3.63 4.91 5.47
N SER A 92 3.07 5.96 6.07
CA SER A 92 3.35 6.32 7.47
C SER A 92 3.00 5.19 8.46
N GLY A 93 3.76 5.12 9.54
CA GLY A 93 3.54 4.13 10.61
C GLY A 93 3.88 2.68 10.24
N ASN A 94 4.37 2.39 9.03
CA ASN A 94 5.00 1.08 8.77
C ASN A 94 6.46 1.10 9.26
N CYS A 95 6.88 0.02 9.91
CA CYS A 95 8.28 -0.27 10.19
C CYS A 95 8.98 -0.67 8.88
N VAL A 96 9.17 0.28 7.98
CA VAL A 96 10.13 0.11 6.88
C VAL A 96 11.48 0.47 7.48
N ALA A 97 12.38 -0.48 7.78
CA ALA A 97 13.76 -0.07 8.00
C ALA A 97 14.26 0.47 6.68
N VAL A 98 14.25 1.79 6.60
CA VAL A 98 14.83 2.57 5.53
C VAL A 98 16.35 2.36 5.64
N HIS A 99 16.84 1.24 5.11
CA HIS A 99 18.25 1.14 4.75
C HIS A 99 18.48 2.04 3.54
N LYS A 100 18.76 3.31 3.88
CA LYS A 100 19.04 4.53 3.09
C LYS A 100 17.85 5.46 2.83
N PRO A 101 17.84 6.65 3.45
CA PRO A 101 16.87 7.70 3.17
C PRO A 101 17.31 8.45 1.91
N SER A 102 16.63 8.17 0.80
CA SER A 102 16.56 9.10 -0.32
C SER A 102 15.11 9.20 -0.75
N ASP A 103 14.44 10.26 -0.26
CA ASP A 103 13.38 10.95 -1.00
C ASP A 103 11.92 10.46 -0.91
N LEU A 104 11.47 9.88 0.21
CA LEU A 104 10.03 9.67 0.48
C LEU A 104 9.47 10.59 1.57
N SER A 105 10.02 11.80 1.71
CA SER A 105 9.39 12.87 2.48
C SER A 105 8.48 13.69 1.58
N LEU A 106 7.18 13.39 1.64
CA LEU A 106 6.08 14.37 1.68
C LEU A 106 6.42 15.75 1.09
N ARG A 107 6.32 15.93 -0.23
CA ARG A 107 6.06 17.27 -0.79
C ARG A 107 4.58 17.40 -1.06
N ARG A 108 3.91 17.96 -0.05
CA ARG A 108 2.63 18.67 -0.17
C ARG A 108 2.61 19.47 -1.47
N LEU A 109 1.46 19.42 -2.14
CA LEU A 109 0.87 20.51 -2.90
C LEU A 109 1.42 21.87 -2.45
N ARG A 110 2.28 22.45 -3.28
CA ARG A 110 2.29 23.89 -3.51
C ARG A 110 2.21 24.10 -5.01
N SER A 111 0.97 24.23 -5.46
CA SER A 111 0.62 25.25 -6.44
C SER A 111 1.29 26.54 -6.01
N ASP A 112 2.16 27.07 -6.87
CA ASP A 112 1.97 28.38 -7.50
C ASP A 112 3.26 28.73 -8.27
N SER A 113 3.14 28.62 -9.60
CA SER A 113 3.84 29.50 -10.54
C SER A 113 3.14 30.87 -10.52
N PRO A 114 3.79 31.98 -10.90
CA PRO A 114 4.94 32.10 -11.81
C PRO A 114 6.25 32.60 -11.18
#